data_AF-A0A6P0V4K9-F1
#
_entry.id   AF-A0A6P0V4K9-F1
#
_cell.length_a   1.000
_cell.length_b   1.000
_cell.length_c   1.000
_cell.angle_alpha   90.00
_cell.angle_beta   90.00
_cell.angle_gamma   90.00
#
_symmetry.space_group_name_H-M   'P 1'
#
loop_
_entity.id
_entity.type
_entity.pdbx_description
1 polymer ?
#
loop_
_entity_poly.entity_id
_entity_poly.type
_entity_poly.pdbx_seq_one_letter_code
_entity_poly.pdbx_strand_id
1 'polypeptide(L)'
;MARWLQNVKSDRLMGQREEWWWTGQPPQAGVCPGVRSDGKISSLPLLNLSQCTRQEVLDYFDNAWTLTEVLFSALQGEEAFYLPPYHQLRYPFIFYYGHTAVFYINKLCLARILEAPLNEYFEQLFAVGVDEMPWDDLSKNEMDWPSFKEVHEYRQQVYKTVRHIIETHSGWEILPITQDSPLWAVLMGIEHDRIHLETSSVLMRECPLSLLRRPQQWLDNHPSANRKNLPELEPQLGVDYPVNKMIAMPAGVVMLGKPSDWPSYGWDSAYGSRQVQVGSFQASKYLISNGEFYQFVKAGGYSQQHYWTEDGWRWRTVRNPKWPTFWVADEPANSHQYKLRTCFEIIDMPWSWPVVVNYHEAKAYCVWLTEQDGSQIAYRVMTEAEHHRMRDPLLKSLSDQAAIAQDPVMNASGHDMASSQGVNLNLAYPCEIPVDALPPNSKGFHDVFGNLWQWCEDDSNPLPGFKTHYLYEDFSCPTFDGQHKMVMGCSFISTGEDASMWERFNIRPHFFQHAGFRLVRSVEGDPLGNAVKLPPQKDN
;
A
#
# COMPACT_ATOMS: atom_id res chain seq x y z
N MET A 1 33.43 7.21 6.48
CA MET A 1 32.24 7.58 7.28
C MET A 1 31.14 7.91 6.28
N ALA A 2 29.95 7.33 6.41
CA ALA A 2 28.87 7.60 5.46
C ALA A 2 28.56 9.12 5.46
N ARG A 3 28.41 9.75 4.28
CA ARG A 3 28.30 11.21 4.14
C ARG A 3 27.14 11.78 4.95
N TRP A 4 26.03 11.04 5.03
CA TRP A 4 24.84 11.43 5.78
C TRP A 4 25.03 11.54 7.30
N LEU A 5 26.06 10.90 7.88
CA LEU A 5 26.36 11.05 9.31
C LEU A 5 26.73 12.51 9.67
N GLN A 6 27.15 13.31 8.69
CA GLN A 6 27.43 14.74 8.89
C GLN A 6 26.16 15.54 9.21
N ASN A 7 24.97 15.03 8.85
CA ASN A 7 23.69 15.67 9.13
C ASN A 7 23.12 15.29 10.50
N VAL A 8 23.69 14.32 11.21
CA VAL A 8 23.29 13.94 12.57
C VAL A 8 23.99 14.87 13.55
N LYS A 9 23.31 15.91 13.99
CA LYS A 9 23.84 17.00 14.81
C LYS A 9 23.09 17.20 16.13
N SER A 10 21.91 16.59 16.30
CA SER A 10 21.04 16.85 17.44
C SER A 10 20.23 15.65 17.93
N ASP A 11 20.00 15.58 19.23
CA ASP A 11 19.07 14.63 19.88
C ASP A 11 17.63 15.18 19.99
N ARG A 12 17.31 16.34 19.38
CA ARG A 12 16.00 17.01 19.50
C ARG A 12 14.81 16.20 18.96
N LEU A 13 15.07 15.10 18.24
CA LEU A 13 14.07 14.18 17.68
C LEU A 13 13.89 12.90 18.50
N MET A 14 14.21 12.92 19.80
CA MET A 14 13.95 11.80 20.72
C MET A 14 12.66 12.02 21.53
N GLY A 15 11.86 10.98 21.71
CA GLY A 15 10.63 11.01 22.50
C GLY A 15 9.37 11.41 21.72
N GLN A 16 8.33 11.78 22.46
CA GLN A 16 7.09 12.32 21.88
C GLN A 16 7.37 13.69 21.28
N ARG A 17 6.65 14.02 20.20
CA ARG A 17 6.83 15.30 19.50
C ARG A 17 6.15 16.46 20.22
N GLU A 18 6.90 17.55 20.36
CA GLU A 18 6.41 18.83 20.85
C GLU A 18 5.63 19.59 19.76
N GLU A 19 5.02 20.73 20.11
CA GLU A 19 4.18 21.50 19.21
C GLU A 19 4.88 21.95 17.92
N TRP A 20 6.18 22.25 17.98
CA TRP A 20 6.93 22.73 16.81
C TRP A 20 7.04 21.70 15.68
N TRP A 21 6.83 20.41 15.96
CA TRP A 21 6.90 19.32 14.97
C TRP A 21 5.77 19.35 13.96
N TRP A 22 4.61 19.90 14.32
CA TRP A 22 3.45 19.89 13.43
C TRP A 22 3.56 21.06 12.44
N THR A 23 3.80 20.74 11.18
CA THR A 23 3.84 21.75 10.10
C THR A 23 2.44 22.12 9.62
N GLY A 24 1.48 21.21 9.81
CA GLY A 24 0.05 21.43 9.57
C GLY A 24 -0.77 21.59 10.84
N GLN A 25 -2.06 21.21 10.81
CA GLN A 25 -2.88 21.14 12.02
C GLN A 25 -2.31 20.11 13.00
N PRO A 26 -2.11 20.45 14.29
CA PRO A 26 -1.67 19.46 15.27
C PRO A 26 -2.76 18.40 15.47
N PRO A 27 -2.40 17.13 15.77
CA PRO A 27 -3.34 16.02 15.91
C PRO A 27 -4.10 16.12 17.24
N GLN A 28 -4.98 17.11 17.36
CA GLN A 28 -5.79 17.40 18.54
C GLN A 28 -7.28 17.36 18.18
N ALA A 29 -8.08 16.75 19.07
CA ALA A 29 -9.52 16.63 18.90
C ALA A 29 -10.19 18.01 18.81
N GLY A 30 -11.03 18.21 17.80
CA GLY A 30 -11.67 19.51 17.54
C GLY A 30 -10.77 20.56 16.87
N VAL A 31 -9.51 20.22 16.57
CA VAL A 31 -8.58 21.06 15.80
C VAL A 31 -8.30 20.44 14.44
N CYS A 32 -7.79 19.21 14.41
CA CYS A 32 -7.50 18.49 13.17
C CYS A 32 -8.66 17.53 12.83
N PRO A 33 -9.21 17.59 11.60
CA PRO A 33 -10.21 16.64 11.13
C PRO A 33 -9.73 15.19 11.20
N GLY A 34 -10.64 14.29 11.61
CA GLY A 34 -10.34 12.88 11.83
C GLY A 34 -9.67 12.54 13.17
N VAL A 35 -9.30 13.53 14.00
CA VAL A 35 -8.81 13.27 15.36
C VAL A 35 -9.98 13.09 16.31
N ARG A 36 -10.05 11.89 16.90
CA ARG A 36 -11.10 11.48 17.83
C ARG A 36 -10.87 12.04 19.24
N SER A 37 -11.89 11.93 20.10
CA SER A 37 -11.85 12.40 21.49
C SER A 37 -10.81 11.70 22.38
N ASP A 38 -10.34 10.51 21.98
CA ASP A 38 -9.23 9.79 22.62
C ASP A 38 -7.84 10.22 22.10
N GLY A 39 -7.79 11.22 21.21
CA GLY A 39 -6.56 11.76 20.63
C GLY A 39 -5.97 10.93 19.49
N LYS A 40 -6.67 9.88 19.03
CA LYS A 40 -6.23 9.06 17.89
C LYS A 40 -6.68 9.67 16.57
N ILE A 41 -5.80 9.71 15.58
CA ILE A 41 -6.14 10.15 14.24
C ILE A 41 -6.70 8.99 13.40
N SER A 42 -7.76 9.24 12.66
CA SER A 42 -8.36 8.32 11.70
C SER A 42 -8.38 8.94 10.30
N SER A 43 -8.28 8.12 9.27
CA SER A 43 -8.46 8.58 7.89
C SER A 43 -9.90 8.95 7.63
N LEU A 44 -10.11 10.07 6.94
CA LEU A 44 -11.42 10.49 6.47
C LEU A 44 -11.89 9.66 5.26
N PRO A 45 -13.20 9.63 4.98
CA PRO A 45 -13.73 9.10 3.73
C PRO A 45 -13.14 9.82 2.50
N LEU A 46 -13.00 9.10 1.39
CA LEU A 46 -12.60 9.64 0.10
C LEU A 46 -13.63 10.68 -0.39
N LEU A 47 -13.13 11.80 -0.90
CA LEU A 47 -13.95 12.91 -1.37
C LEU A 47 -14.89 12.50 -2.52
N ASN A 48 -16.14 12.95 -2.42
CA ASN A 48 -17.08 12.92 -3.53
C ASN A 48 -16.98 14.22 -4.34
N LEU A 49 -16.20 14.21 -5.42
CA LEU A 49 -15.88 15.38 -6.24
C LEU A 49 -17.05 15.96 -7.04
N SER A 50 -18.22 15.28 -7.03
CA SER A 50 -19.44 15.83 -7.63
C SER A 50 -20.22 16.77 -6.71
N GLN A 51 -19.94 16.72 -5.40
CA GLN A 51 -20.72 17.46 -4.40
C GLN A 51 -19.92 17.97 -3.20
N CYS A 52 -18.61 17.72 -3.14
CA CYS A 52 -17.78 18.16 -2.02
C CYS A 52 -17.76 19.69 -1.90
N THR A 53 -17.79 20.15 -0.66
CA THR A 53 -17.60 21.55 -0.29
C THR A 53 -16.11 21.88 -0.20
N ARG A 54 -15.75 23.16 -0.32
CA ARG A 54 -14.38 23.64 -0.03
C ARG A 54 -13.91 23.19 1.37
N GLN A 55 -14.79 23.21 2.37
CA GLN A 55 -14.43 22.80 3.73
C GLN A 55 -14.08 21.31 3.81
N GLU A 56 -14.81 20.44 3.12
CA GLU A 56 -14.47 19.02 3.07
C GLU A 56 -13.12 18.78 2.38
N VAL A 57 -12.78 19.56 1.35
CA VAL A 57 -11.45 19.51 0.72
C VAL A 57 -10.35 19.95 1.70
N LEU A 58 -10.57 21.04 2.46
CA LEU A 58 -9.65 21.48 3.51
C LEU A 58 -9.46 20.40 4.57
N ASP A 59 -10.57 19.82 5.04
CA ASP A 59 -10.53 18.81 6.08
C ASP A 59 -9.79 17.55 5.62
N TYR A 60 -9.99 17.17 4.35
CA TYR A 60 -9.31 16.04 3.72
C TYR A 60 -7.81 16.28 3.54
N PHE A 61 -7.40 17.49 3.15
CA PHE A 61 -5.99 17.89 3.07
C PHE A 61 -5.32 17.91 4.45
N ASP A 62 -5.94 18.56 5.44
CA ASP A 62 -5.42 18.63 6.81
C ASP A 62 -5.27 17.21 7.39
N ASN A 63 -6.26 16.35 7.19
CA ASN A 63 -6.22 14.97 7.65
C ASN A 63 -5.09 14.16 7.00
N ALA A 64 -4.93 14.23 5.68
CA ALA A 64 -3.87 13.52 4.97
C ALA A 64 -2.48 13.98 5.43
N TRP A 65 -2.28 15.31 5.50
CA TRP A 65 -1.02 15.89 5.94
C TRP A 65 -0.68 15.46 7.36
N THR A 66 -1.63 15.57 8.29
CA THR A 66 -1.42 15.21 9.69
C THR A 66 -1.24 13.70 9.89
N LEU A 67 -1.89 12.83 9.10
CA LEU A 67 -1.62 11.39 9.12
C LEU A 67 -0.15 11.08 8.81
N THR A 68 0.40 11.70 7.76
CA THR A 68 1.81 11.59 7.40
C THR A 68 2.70 12.14 8.51
N GLU A 69 2.38 13.30 9.09
CA GLU A 69 3.17 13.86 10.20
C GLU A 69 3.16 12.98 11.45
N VAL A 70 2.02 12.35 11.78
CA VAL A 70 1.93 11.41 12.89
C VAL A 70 2.76 10.17 12.58
N LEU A 71 2.72 9.61 11.36
CA LEU A 71 3.57 8.48 10.99
C LEU A 71 5.07 8.83 11.18
N PHE A 72 5.53 9.95 10.61
CA PHE A 72 6.93 10.39 10.70
C PHE A 72 7.36 10.83 12.11
N SER A 73 6.42 11.18 12.98
CA SER A 73 6.72 11.45 14.40
C SER A 73 7.29 10.24 15.14
N ALA A 74 7.12 9.04 14.57
CA ALA A 74 7.64 7.80 15.12
C ALA A 74 9.17 7.69 15.09
N LEU A 75 9.82 8.31 14.10
CA LEU A 75 11.27 8.22 13.89
C LEU A 75 12.04 8.82 15.08
N GLN A 76 13.02 8.12 15.62
CA GLN A 76 13.77 8.55 16.82
C GLN A 76 15.19 8.97 16.44
N GLY A 77 15.51 10.23 16.70
CA GLY A 77 16.79 10.84 16.33
C GLY A 77 16.88 11.22 14.85
N GLU A 78 17.84 12.09 14.52
CA GLU A 78 18.10 12.47 13.12
C GLU A 78 18.60 11.30 12.28
N GLU A 79 19.33 10.34 12.88
CA GLU A 79 19.80 9.13 12.20
C GLU A 79 18.65 8.39 11.49
N ALA A 80 17.49 8.27 12.15
CA ALA A 80 16.33 7.60 11.58
C ALA A 80 15.85 8.24 10.26
N PHE A 81 16.13 9.52 10.02
CA PHE A 81 15.76 10.19 8.77
C PHE A 81 16.70 9.89 7.62
N TYR A 82 17.97 9.58 7.89
CA TYR A 82 19.00 9.46 6.85
C TYR A 82 19.50 8.04 6.64
N LEU A 83 19.20 7.11 7.55
CA LEU A 83 19.60 5.71 7.40
C LEU A 83 18.93 5.10 6.15
N PRO A 84 19.71 4.68 5.14
CA PRO A 84 19.16 4.01 3.98
C PRO A 84 18.62 2.61 4.36
N PRO A 85 17.54 2.14 3.73
CA PRO A 85 17.06 0.77 3.91
C PRO A 85 18.15 -0.26 3.58
N TYR A 86 18.18 -1.37 4.33
CA TYR A 86 19.25 -2.39 4.24
C TYR A 86 19.40 -2.99 2.83
N HIS A 87 18.32 -3.01 2.06
CA HIS A 87 18.27 -3.59 0.73
C HIS A 87 18.77 -2.61 -0.36
N GLN A 88 18.94 -1.32 -0.04
CA GLN A 88 19.44 -0.23 -0.90
C GLN A 88 18.63 0.08 -2.17
N LEU A 89 17.38 -0.41 -2.24
CA LEU A 89 16.49 -0.19 -3.41
C LEU A 89 15.55 1.01 -3.24
N ARG A 90 15.58 1.65 -2.06
CA ARG A 90 14.71 2.78 -1.70
C ARG A 90 15.54 3.87 -1.03
N TYR A 91 15.03 5.09 -1.08
CA TYR A 91 15.64 6.25 -0.42
C TYR A 91 15.48 6.21 1.11
N PRO A 92 16.26 7.01 1.87
CA PRO A 92 16.04 7.21 3.30
C PRO A 92 14.78 8.05 3.59
N PHE A 93 14.31 8.07 4.83
CA PHE A 93 13.06 8.75 5.22
C PHE A 93 13.04 10.27 4.94
N ILE A 94 14.18 10.96 4.97
CA ILE A 94 14.26 12.38 4.64
C ILE A 94 13.78 12.67 3.22
N PHE A 95 14.01 11.73 2.30
CA PHE A 95 13.48 11.82 0.94
C PHE A 95 11.96 11.85 0.98
N TYR A 96 11.31 10.86 1.58
CA TYR A 96 9.83 10.79 1.63
C TYR A 96 9.22 11.97 2.39
N TYR A 97 9.90 12.45 3.44
CA TYR A 97 9.47 13.63 4.18
C TYR A 97 9.51 14.90 3.31
N GLY A 98 10.50 15.07 2.43
CA GLY A 98 10.55 16.22 1.50
C GLY A 98 9.71 16.03 0.24
N HIS A 99 9.73 14.82 -0.32
CA HIS A 99 9.17 14.44 -1.61
C HIS A 99 7.67 14.73 -1.72
N THR A 100 6.89 14.35 -0.71
CA THR A 100 5.44 14.58 -0.79
C THR A 100 5.09 16.06 -0.80
N ALA A 101 5.83 16.89 -0.07
CA ALA A 101 5.65 18.34 -0.07
C ALA A 101 6.08 18.98 -1.41
N VAL A 102 7.25 18.59 -1.94
CA VAL A 102 7.73 19.04 -3.26
C VAL A 102 6.75 18.69 -4.37
N PHE A 103 6.13 17.50 -4.28
CA PHE A 103 5.18 17.05 -5.27
C PHE A 103 4.00 18.02 -5.43
N TYR A 104 3.41 18.52 -4.34
CA TYR A 104 2.36 19.55 -4.41
C TYR A 104 2.82 20.77 -5.21
N ILE A 105 3.98 21.33 -4.87
CA ILE A 105 4.47 22.56 -5.50
C ILE A 105 4.73 22.34 -6.99
N ASN A 106 5.37 21.23 -7.36
CA ASN A 106 5.62 20.89 -8.75
C ASN A 106 4.32 20.76 -9.56
N LYS A 107 3.32 20.05 -9.03
CA LYS A 107 2.03 19.89 -9.74
C LYS A 107 1.26 21.21 -9.83
N LEU A 108 1.29 22.04 -8.79
CA LEU A 108 0.68 23.36 -8.78
C LEU A 108 1.32 24.33 -9.78
N CYS A 109 2.65 24.26 -9.97
CA CYS A 109 3.35 25.02 -11.00
C CYS A 109 2.96 24.54 -12.41
N LEU A 110 2.90 23.22 -12.64
CA LEU A 110 2.47 22.65 -13.92
C LEU A 110 1.02 23.02 -14.26
N ALA A 111 0.13 23.03 -13.26
CA ALA A 111 -1.26 23.47 -13.40
C ALA A 111 -1.43 24.99 -13.53
N ARG A 112 -0.33 25.76 -13.43
CA ARG A 112 -0.30 27.23 -13.47
C ARG A 112 -1.15 27.89 -12.36
N ILE A 113 -1.32 27.19 -11.24
CA ILE A 113 -1.89 27.77 -10.02
C ILE A 113 -0.82 28.56 -9.26
N LEU A 114 0.41 28.06 -9.27
CA LEU A 114 1.59 28.78 -8.79
C LEU A 114 2.44 29.24 -9.98
N GLU A 115 2.95 30.48 -9.91
CA GLU A 115 3.78 31.06 -10.96
C GLU A 115 5.24 30.58 -10.91
N ALA A 116 5.72 30.20 -9.72
CA ALA A 116 7.10 29.80 -9.47
C ALA A 116 7.18 28.79 -8.30
N PRO A 117 8.24 27.95 -8.27
CA PRO A 117 8.51 27.07 -7.14
C PRO A 117 8.85 27.87 -5.88
N LEU A 118 8.72 27.22 -4.72
CA LEU A 118 9.08 27.83 -3.43
C LEU A 118 10.59 27.71 -3.16
N ASN A 119 11.20 26.60 -3.59
CA ASN A 119 12.64 26.37 -3.51
C ASN A 119 13.15 25.53 -4.69
N GLU A 120 13.59 26.16 -5.78
CA GLU A 120 14.05 25.45 -7.00
C GLU A 120 14.99 24.25 -6.76
N TYR A 121 15.86 24.33 -5.75
CA TYR A 121 16.77 23.24 -5.41
C TYR A 121 16.04 22.02 -4.82
N PHE A 122 15.13 22.22 -3.87
CA PHE A 122 14.36 21.11 -3.27
C PHE A 122 13.40 20.50 -4.28
N GLU A 123 12.75 21.35 -5.06
CA GLU A 123 11.79 20.98 -6.10
C GLU A 123 12.43 20.13 -7.20
N GLN A 124 13.76 20.18 -7.37
CA GLN A 124 14.52 19.28 -8.24
C GLN A 124 15.03 18.05 -7.47
N LEU A 125 15.63 18.25 -6.30
CA LEU A 125 16.28 17.19 -5.53
C LEU A 125 15.31 16.07 -5.13
N PHE A 126 14.10 16.42 -4.71
CA PHE A 126 13.10 15.45 -4.28
C PHE A 126 12.12 15.05 -5.39
N ALA A 127 12.26 15.53 -6.64
CA ALA A 127 11.29 15.22 -7.72
C ALA A 127 11.52 13.89 -8.45
N VAL A 128 12.43 13.06 -7.94
CA VAL A 128 12.76 11.76 -8.54
C VAL A 128 11.72 10.69 -8.18
N GLY A 129 11.48 9.76 -9.11
CA GLY A 129 10.60 8.61 -8.90
C GLY A 129 11.15 7.65 -7.83
N VAL A 130 10.24 6.94 -7.16
CA VAL A 130 10.58 6.04 -6.05
C VAL A 130 10.79 4.58 -6.45
N ASP A 131 10.15 4.14 -7.54
CA ASP A 131 10.29 2.78 -8.04
C ASP A 131 11.55 2.61 -8.88
N GLU A 132 12.09 1.39 -8.85
CA GLU A 132 13.27 1.04 -9.63
C GLU A 132 12.95 1.15 -11.12
N MET A 133 13.63 2.08 -11.78
CA MET A 133 13.58 2.28 -13.22
C MET A 133 14.95 2.04 -13.85
N PRO A 134 15.03 1.59 -15.11
CA PRO A 134 16.32 1.32 -15.77
C PRO A 134 17.28 2.52 -15.83
N TRP A 135 16.76 3.74 -15.73
CA TRP A 135 17.53 4.99 -15.72
C TRP A 135 17.88 5.48 -14.30
N ASP A 136 17.57 4.70 -13.28
CA ASP A 136 17.85 5.08 -11.90
C ASP A 136 19.34 5.12 -11.59
N ASP A 137 19.75 6.19 -10.94
CA ASP A 137 21.11 6.35 -10.45
C ASP A 137 21.41 5.35 -9.33
N LEU A 138 22.37 4.46 -9.53
CA LEU A 138 22.79 3.48 -8.51
C LEU A 138 23.53 4.15 -7.33
N SER A 139 23.89 5.44 -7.42
CA SER A 139 24.48 6.23 -6.35
C SER A 139 23.46 7.00 -5.50
N LYS A 140 22.16 6.68 -5.63
CA LYS A 140 21.05 7.37 -4.92
C LYS A 140 21.22 7.54 -3.40
N ASN A 141 21.94 6.64 -2.74
CA ASN A 141 22.20 6.69 -1.30
C ASN A 141 23.51 7.41 -0.92
N GLU A 142 24.22 7.98 -1.90
CA GLU A 142 25.43 8.80 -1.73
C GLU A 142 25.14 10.31 -1.81
N MET A 143 23.87 10.69 -1.99
CA MET A 143 23.42 12.09 -2.07
C MET A 143 23.58 12.84 -0.75
N ASP A 144 23.94 14.11 -0.86
CA ASP A 144 23.97 15.04 0.27
C ASP A 144 22.56 15.61 0.49
N TRP A 145 21.79 14.93 1.36
CA TRP A 145 20.45 15.38 1.74
C TRP A 145 20.50 16.70 2.53
N PRO A 146 19.51 17.61 2.35
CA PRO A 146 19.38 18.79 3.21
C PRO A 146 19.12 18.37 4.65
N SER A 147 19.38 19.28 5.59
CA SER A 147 19.11 19.00 6.99
C SER A 147 17.62 18.86 7.25
N PHE A 148 17.26 18.05 8.25
CA PHE A 148 15.89 17.85 8.69
C PHE A 148 15.19 19.19 8.95
N LYS A 149 15.90 20.13 9.59
CA LYS A 149 15.38 21.47 9.87
C LYS A 149 14.98 22.21 8.59
N GLU A 150 15.82 22.21 7.56
CA GLU A 150 15.53 22.90 6.29
C GLU A 150 14.34 22.24 5.57
N VAL A 151 14.29 20.91 5.53
CA VAL A 151 13.15 20.18 4.93
C VAL A 151 11.85 20.43 5.71
N HIS A 152 11.93 20.47 7.04
CA HIS A 152 10.81 20.75 7.91
C HIS A 152 10.27 22.19 7.75
N GLU A 153 11.16 23.18 7.69
CA GLU A 153 10.79 24.58 7.43
C GLU A 153 10.18 24.75 6.03
N TYR A 154 10.69 24.02 5.04
CA TYR A 154 10.10 23.97 3.70
C TYR A 154 8.68 23.38 3.73
N ARG A 155 8.48 22.23 4.39
CA ARG A 155 7.14 21.63 4.57
C ARG A 155 6.13 22.60 5.19
N GLN A 156 6.53 23.40 6.18
CA GLN A 156 5.66 24.44 6.76
C GLN A 156 5.22 25.49 5.73
N GLN A 157 6.10 25.87 4.80
CA GLN A 157 5.78 26.81 3.72
C GLN A 157 4.84 26.18 2.70
N VAL A 158 5.09 24.92 2.32
CA VAL A 158 4.20 24.16 1.42
C VAL A 158 2.80 24.04 2.00
N TYR A 159 2.66 23.60 3.25
CA TYR A 159 1.36 23.45 3.90
C TYR A 159 0.55 24.74 3.86
N LYS A 160 1.17 25.87 4.28
CA LYS A 160 0.51 27.19 4.25
C LYS A 160 0.09 27.60 2.84
N THR A 161 0.92 27.32 1.85
CA THR A 161 0.67 27.65 0.44
C THR A 161 -0.51 26.85 -0.11
N VAL A 162 -0.48 25.51 0.05
CA VAL A 162 -1.55 24.62 -0.43
C VAL A 162 -2.85 24.93 0.28
N ARG A 163 -2.83 25.09 1.61
CA ARG A 163 -4.01 25.46 2.38
C ARG A 163 -4.62 26.78 1.91
N HIS A 164 -3.79 27.81 1.69
CA HIS A 164 -4.26 29.11 1.20
C HIS A 164 -4.92 29.00 -0.19
N ILE A 165 -4.38 28.17 -1.09
CA ILE A 165 -4.98 27.87 -2.39
C ILE A 165 -6.35 27.23 -2.22
N ILE A 166 -6.50 26.26 -1.30
CA ILE A 166 -7.79 25.62 -1.04
C ILE A 166 -8.79 26.65 -0.47
N GLU A 167 -8.35 27.50 0.46
CA GLU A 167 -9.19 28.52 1.10
C GLU A 167 -9.69 29.59 0.12
N THR A 168 -8.88 29.97 -0.88
CA THR A 168 -9.13 31.20 -1.65
C THR A 168 -9.43 31.00 -3.13
N HIS A 169 -9.02 29.88 -3.74
CA HIS A 169 -9.20 29.70 -5.18
C HIS A 169 -10.68 29.52 -5.53
N SER A 170 -11.21 30.33 -6.45
CA SER A 170 -12.64 30.33 -6.79
C SER A 170 -13.10 29.05 -7.50
N GLY A 171 -12.18 28.29 -8.08
CA GLY A 171 -12.47 27.01 -8.74
C GLY A 171 -13.12 25.96 -7.84
N TRP A 172 -12.97 26.06 -6.51
CA TRP A 172 -13.63 25.16 -5.55
C TRP A 172 -15.15 25.34 -5.47
N GLU A 173 -15.71 26.39 -6.09
CA GLU A 173 -17.16 26.60 -6.21
C GLU A 173 -17.75 25.97 -7.49
N ILE A 174 -16.90 25.39 -8.35
CA ILE A 174 -17.32 24.81 -9.63
C ILE A 174 -17.28 23.29 -9.50
N LEU A 175 -18.47 22.68 -9.54
CA LEU A 175 -18.66 21.23 -9.47
C LEU A 175 -19.25 20.68 -10.78
N PRO A 176 -18.96 19.41 -11.15
CA PRO A 176 -18.01 18.51 -10.49
C PRO A 176 -16.54 18.94 -10.73
N ILE A 177 -15.64 18.57 -9.82
CA ILE A 177 -14.19 18.69 -10.06
C ILE A 177 -13.74 17.48 -10.88
N THR A 178 -13.36 17.71 -12.13
CA THR A 178 -12.90 16.68 -13.07
C THR A 178 -11.40 16.78 -13.34
N GLN A 179 -10.84 15.82 -14.07
CA GLN A 179 -9.43 15.82 -14.52
C GLN A 179 -9.05 17.08 -15.32
N ASP A 180 -10.00 17.73 -15.98
CA ASP A 180 -9.76 18.96 -16.74
C ASP A 180 -9.59 20.19 -15.82
N SER A 181 -9.95 20.09 -14.54
CA SER A 181 -9.79 21.18 -13.59
C SER A 181 -8.31 21.34 -13.21
N PRO A 182 -7.75 22.56 -13.18
CA PRO A 182 -6.40 22.78 -12.66
C PRO A 182 -6.28 22.38 -11.18
N LEU A 183 -7.39 22.41 -10.43
CA LEU A 183 -7.45 21.98 -9.02
C LEU A 183 -7.27 20.47 -8.85
N TRP A 184 -7.32 19.69 -9.93
CA TRP A 184 -6.90 18.30 -9.93
C TRP A 184 -5.47 18.13 -9.41
N ALA A 185 -4.60 19.14 -9.59
CA ALA A 185 -3.24 19.16 -9.03
C ALA A 185 -3.20 19.06 -7.50
N VAL A 186 -4.16 19.69 -6.80
CA VAL A 186 -4.25 19.63 -5.34
C VAL A 186 -4.68 18.24 -4.90
N LEU A 187 -5.73 17.69 -5.54
CA LEU A 187 -6.22 16.34 -5.26
C LEU A 187 -5.14 15.29 -5.54
N MET A 188 -4.44 15.41 -6.66
CA MET A 188 -3.30 14.57 -7.02
C MET A 188 -2.21 14.62 -5.94
N GLY A 189 -1.91 15.80 -5.38
CA GLY A 189 -0.97 15.93 -4.26
C GLY A 189 -1.43 15.22 -2.99
N ILE A 190 -2.73 15.31 -2.67
CA ILE A 190 -3.32 14.64 -1.49
C ILE A 190 -3.23 13.12 -1.63
N GLU A 191 -3.69 12.58 -2.77
CA GLU A 191 -3.67 11.13 -2.98
C GLU A 191 -2.24 10.59 -3.13
N HIS A 192 -1.32 11.37 -3.68
CA HIS A 192 0.10 11.02 -3.72
C HIS A 192 0.72 10.93 -2.30
N ASP A 193 0.41 11.88 -1.40
CA ASP A 193 0.87 11.81 -0.01
C ASP A 193 0.33 10.54 0.69
N ARG A 194 -0.89 10.09 0.34
CA ARG A 194 -1.49 8.86 0.85
C ARG A 194 -0.81 7.58 0.34
N ILE A 195 -0.36 7.52 -0.92
CA ILE A 195 0.52 6.43 -1.42
C ILE A 195 1.83 6.39 -0.61
N HIS A 196 2.39 7.56 -0.30
CA HIS A 196 3.63 7.65 0.46
C HIS A 196 3.47 7.39 1.96
N LEU A 197 2.27 7.57 2.52
CA LEU A 197 1.91 7.10 3.86
C LEU A 197 2.08 5.57 3.94
N GLU A 198 1.51 4.83 2.99
CA GLU A 198 1.65 3.38 2.91
C GLU A 198 3.11 2.98 2.67
N THR A 199 3.77 3.54 1.66
CA THR A 199 5.18 3.24 1.33
C THR A 199 6.09 3.46 2.54
N SER A 200 5.93 4.60 3.24
CA SER A 200 6.74 4.92 4.42
C SER A 200 6.50 3.95 5.57
N SER A 201 5.28 3.43 5.73
CA SER A 201 4.98 2.47 6.79
C SER A 201 5.67 1.11 6.59
N VAL A 202 5.86 0.68 5.34
CA VAL A 202 6.65 -0.53 5.02
C VAL A 202 8.12 -0.31 5.36
N LEU A 203 8.68 0.84 4.97
CA LEU A 203 10.05 1.20 5.35
C LEU A 203 10.22 1.29 6.86
N MET A 204 9.20 1.72 7.62
CA MET A 204 9.26 1.72 9.08
C MET A 204 9.29 0.30 9.66
N ARG A 205 8.61 -0.65 9.00
CA ARG A 205 8.69 -2.06 9.38
C ARG A 205 10.10 -2.62 9.17
N GLU A 206 10.79 -2.18 8.13
CA GLU A 206 12.19 -2.55 7.82
C GLU A 206 13.23 -1.80 8.65
N CYS A 207 12.90 -0.61 9.15
CA CYS A 207 13.77 0.21 9.97
C CYS A 207 14.04 -0.45 11.34
N PRO A 208 15.29 -0.36 11.87
CA PRO A 208 15.62 -0.85 13.20
C PRO A 208 14.67 -0.30 14.27
N LEU A 209 14.17 -1.19 15.12
CA LEU A 209 13.23 -0.84 16.18
C LEU A 209 13.74 0.23 17.15
N SER A 210 15.05 0.27 17.39
CA SER A 210 15.68 1.27 18.25
C SER A 210 15.53 2.71 17.73
N LEU A 211 15.24 2.87 16.45
CA LEU A 211 15.02 4.15 15.78
C LEU A 211 13.54 4.51 15.64
N LEU A 212 12.65 3.77 16.32
CA LEU A 212 11.21 3.96 16.20
C LEU A 212 10.53 3.96 17.57
N ARG A 213 9.45 4.75 17.66
CA ARG A 213 8.54 4.77 18.79
C ARG A 213 7.13 4.95 18.27
N ARG A 214 6.17 4.11 18.70
CA ARG A 214 4.76 4.31 18.33
C ARG A 214 4.29 5.72 18.80
N PRO A 215 3.77 6.57 17.89
CA PRO A 215 3.19 7.86 18.25
C PRO A 215 1.96 7.69 19.15
N GLN A 216 1.74 8.64 20.08
CA GLN A 216 0.57 8.56 20.97
C GLN A 216 -0.76 8.63 20.19
N GLN A 217 -0.78 9.45 19.13
CA GLN A 217 -1.93 9.70 18.27
C GLN A 217 -2.17 8.60 17.23
N TRP A 218 -1.23 7.66 17.10
CA TRP A 218 -1.40 6.51 16.21
C TRP A 218 -2.39 5.50 16.78
N LEU A 219 -3.14 4.84 15.90
CA LEU A 219 -4.18 3.87 16.26
C LEU A 219 -3.64 2.71 17.10
N ASP A 220 -4.54 2.08 17.86
CA ASP A 220 -4.24 0.87 18.61
C ASP A 220 -4.38 -0.36 17.70
N ASN A 221 -3.51 -1.36 17.91
CA ASN A 221 -3.57 -2.61 17.15
C ASN A 221 -4.87 -3.37 17.44
N HIS A 222 -5.27 -4.24 16.50
CA HIS A 222 -6.35 -5.18 16.74
C HIS A 222 -6.06 -6.08 17.97
N PRO A 223 -7.05 -6.43 18.81
CA PRO A 223 -6.82 -7.18 20.05
C PRO A 223 -6.08 -8.52 19.87
N SER A 224 -6.15 -9.14 18.69
CA SER A 224 -5.41 -10.37 18.39
C SER A 224 -3.89 -10.20 18.43
N ALA A 225 -3.36 -8.98 18.27
CA ALA A 225 -1.93 -8.70 18.34
C ALA A 225 -1.34 -8.96 19.75
N ASN A 226 -2.20 -9.00 20.78
CA ASN A 226 -1.82 -9.18 22.18
C ASN A 226 -2.04 -10.62 22.69
N ARG A 227 -2.30 -11.60 21.82
CA ARG A 227 -2.51 -13.00 22.23
C ARG A 227 -1.18 -13.64 22.66
N LYS A 228 -1.06 -13.91 23.97
CA LYS A 228 0.15 -14.50 24.58
C LYS A 228 0.18 -16.04 24.63
N ASN A 229 -0.93 -16.70 24.30
CA ASN A 229 -1.05 -18.16 24.37
C ASN A 229 -0.78 -18.78 22.99
N LEU A 230 0.45 -18.63 22.50
CA LEU A 230 0.90 -19.31 21.29
C LEU A 230 1.29 -20.76 21.61
N PRO A 231 1.14 -21.70 20.65
CA PRO A 231 1.55 -23.08 20.82
C PRO A 231 3.05 -23.14 21.13
N GLU A 232 3.46 -24.02 22.06
CA GLU A 232 4.86 -24.15 22.50
C GLU A 232 5.82 -24.63 21.40
N LEU A 233 5.31 -25.21 20.30
CA LEU A 233 6.13 -25.84 19.26
C LEU A 233 5.73 -25.43 17.84
N GLU A 234 4.56 -25.87 17.37
CA GLU A 234 4.15 -25.70 15.97
C GLU A 234 2.68 -25.28 15.87
N PRO A 235 2.34 -24.38 14.93
CA PRO A 235 0.95 -23.98 14.71
C PRO A 235 0.13 -25.12 14.12
N GLN A 236 -1.03 -25.37 14.70
CA GLN A 236 -1.97 -26.43 14.31
C GLN A 236 -3.12 -25.86 13.47
N LEU A 237 -3.32 -26.47 12.29
CA LEU A 237 -4.45 -26.18 11.42
C LEU A 237 -5.78 -26.44 12.14
N GLY A 238 -6.69 -25.46 12.08
CA GLY A 238 -7.99 -25.52 12.75
C GLY A 238 -7.98 -25.13 14.22
N VAL A 239 -6.81 -24.84 14.79
CA VAL A 239 -6.64 -24.33 16.17
C VAL A 239 -6.01 -22.93 16.15
N ASP A 240 -4.81 -22.82 15.59
CA ASP A 240 -4.03 -21.58 15.58
C ASP A 240 -4.29 -20.71 14.34
N TYR A 241 -4.71 -21.35 13.25
CA TYR A 241 -5.10 -20.72 11.99
C TYR A 241 -6.20 -21.54 11.29
N PRO A 242 -7.10 -20.91 10.52
CA PRO A 242 -8.30 -21.57 10.03
C PRO A 242 -8.01 -22.53 8.87
N VAL A 243 -8.92 -23.50 8.67
CA VAL A 243 -8.93 -24.33 7.45
C VAL A 243 -9.34 -23.48 6.26
N ASN A 244 -8.44 -23.33 5.29
CA ASN A 244 -8.66 -22.50 4.11
C ASN A 244 -9.24 -23.31 2.95
N LYS A 245 -10.56 -23.25 2.78
CA LYS A 245 -11.26 -23.99 1.73
C LYS A 245 -11.21 -23.25 0.40
N MET A 246 -11.17 -23.99 -0.71
CA MET A 246 -11.34 -23.42 -2.05
C MET A 246 -12.83 -23.22 -2.37
N ILE A 247 -13.21 -22.01 -2.79
CA ILE A 247 -14.55 -21.64 -3.25
C ILE A 247 -14.57 -21.71 -4.78
N ALA A 248 -15.55 -22.42 -5.33
CA ALA A 248 -15.72 -22.53 -6.78
C ALA A 248 -16.40 -21.28 -7.35
N MET A 249 -15.84 -20.76 -8.44
CA MET A 249 -16.34 -19.61 -9.16
C MET A 249 -16.70 -20.02 -10.60
N PRO A 250 -17.97 -19.84 -11.02
CA PRO A 250 -18.35 -20.13 -12.38
C PRO A 250 -17.71 -19.11 -13.34
N ALA A 251 -17.46 -19.59 -14.56
CA ALA A 251 -17.03 -18.75 -15.68
C ALA A 251 -17.96 -17.55 -15.83
N GLY A 252 -17.41 -16.44 -16.32
CA GLY A 252 -18.20 -15.25 -16.56
C GLY A 252 -17.38 -14.09 -17.08
N VAL A 253 -18.06 -12.99 -17.34
CA VAL A 253 -17.45 -11.78 -17.87
C VAL A 253 -17.22 -10.78 -16.73
N VAL A 254 -16.14 -10.01 -16.83
CA VAL A 254 -15.92 -8.79 -16.06
C VAL A 254 -15.63 -7.62 -16.99
N MET A 255 -15.97 -6.43 -16.53
CA MET A 255 -15.57 -5.18 -17.14
C MET A 255 -14.57 -4.49 -16.22
N LEU A 256 -13.38 -4.20 -16.75
CA LEU A 256 -12.29 -3.51 -16.04
C LEU A 256 -12.24 -2.06 -16.48
N GLY A 257 -11.99 -1.15 -15.54
CA GLY A 257 -11.85 0.28 -15.79
C GLY A 257 -12.82 1.13 -14.97
N LYS A 258 -12.27 2.18 -14.37
CA LYS A 258 -13.01 3.21 -13.64
C LYS A 258 -13.84 4.04 -14.62
N PRO A 259 -15.15 4.24 -14.37
CA PRO A 259 -15.96 5.18 -15.14
C PRO A 259 -15.38 6.59 -15.10
N SER A 260 -15.37 7.29 -16.23
CA SER A 260 -14.82 8.66 -16.33
C SER A 260 -15.60 9.69 -15.51
N ASP A 261 -16.86 9.39 -15.20
CA ASP A 261 -17.77 10.20 -14.40
C ASP A 261 -17.91 9.70 -12.95
N TRP A 262 -17.10 8.71 -12.53
CA TRP A 262 -17.07 8.31 -11.14
C TRP A 262 -16.60 9.49 -10.27
N PRO A 263 -17.32 9.86 -9.21
CA PRO A 263 -17.13 11.16 -8.57
C PRO A 263 -16.04 11.13 -7.49
N SER A 264 -14.89 10.55 -7.80
CA SER A 264 -13.71 10.56 -6.94
C SER A 264 -12.46 10.84 -7.77
N TYR A 265 -11.36 11.15 -7.11
CA TYR A 265 -10.06 11.09 -7.78
C TYR A 265 -9.82 9.67 -8.34
N GLY A 266 -8.94 9.55 -9.33
CA GLY A 266 -8.46 8.28 -9.85
C GLY A 266 -7.13 8.45 -10.58
N TRP A 267 -6.22 7.48 -10.45
CA TRP A 267 -5.00 7.45 -11.26
C TRP A 267 -5.28 7.09 -12.72
N ASP A 268 -4.39 7.52 -13.61
CA ASP A 268 -4.50 7.27 -15.05
C ASP A 268 -4.61 5.77 -15.40
N SER A 269 -3.91 4.90 -14.66
CA SER A 269 -3.96 3.43 -14.79
C SER A 269 -5.36 2.85 -14.60
N ALA A 270 -6.21 3.49 -13.79
CA ALA A 270 -7.56 3.02 -13.50
C ALA A 270 -8.53 3.24 -14.69
N TYR A 271 -8.24 4.19 -15.60
CA TYR A 271 -9.13 4.55 -16.69
C TYR A 271 -8.88 3.75 -17.98
N GLY A 272 -9.89 3.77 -18.86
CA GLY A 272 -10.00 2.91 -20.02
C GLY A 272 -11.03 1.80 -19.78
N SER A 273 -11.15 0.87 -20.71
CA SER A 273 -12.16 -0.18 -20.62
C SER A 273 -11.68 -1.47 -21.26
N ARG A 274 -11.75 -2.58 -20.52
CA ARG A 274 -11.49 -3.93 -21.04
C ARG A 274 -12.53 -4.91 -20.56
N GLN A 275 -13.23 -5.55 -21.50
CA GLN A 275 -14.04 -6.72 -21.22
C GLN A 275 -13.16 -7.97 -21.21
N VAL A 276 -13.24 -8.77 -20.14
CA VAL A 276 -12.45 -10.01 -20.00
C VAL A 276 -13.38 -11.19 -19.76
N GLN A 277 -13.20 -12.25 -20.54
CA GLN A 277 -13.83 -13.54 -20.30
C GLN A 277 -12.98 -14.33 -19.31
N VAL A 278 -13.55 -14.62 -18.15
CA VAL A 278 -12.90 -15.40 -17.08
C VAL A 278 -13.45 -16.82 -17.11
N GLY A 279 -12.54 -17.81 -17.17
CA GLY A 279 -12.88 -19.23 -17.06
C GLY A 279 -13.45 -19.59 -15.69
N SER A 280 -13.89 -20.83 -15.53
CA SER A 280 -14.24 -21.35 -14.20
C SER A 280 -12.95 -21.58 -13.40
N PHE A 281 -12.95 -21.18 -12.14
CA PHE A 281 -11.78 -21.30 -11.26
C PHE A 281 -12.20 -21.63 -9.84
N GLN A 282 -11.24 -21.97 -9.01
CA GLN A 282 -11.42 -22.01 -7.56
C GLN A 282 -10.41 -21.08 -6.91
N ALA A 283 -10.83 -20.36 -5.87
CA ALA A 283 -9.96 -19.50 -5.09
C ALA A 283 -10.09 -19.81 -3.59
N SER A 284 -9.01 -19.68 -2.83
CA SER A 284 -9.04 -19.89 -1.38
C SER A 284 -9.99 -18.90 -0.72
N LYS A 285 -10.72 -19.34 0.31
CA LYS A 285 -11.69 -18.55 1.07
C LYS A 285 -11.01 -17.37 1.75
N TYR A 286 -9.84 -17.62 2.33
CA TYR A 286 -9.00 -16.68 3.04
C TYR A 286 -7.73 -16.38 2.22
N LEU A 287 -7.09 -15.25 2.51
CA LEU A 287 -5.68 -15.06 2.18
C LEU A 287 -4.83 -16.15 2.85
N ILE A 288 -3.67 -16.45 2.29
CA ILE A 288 -2.74 -17.40 2.93
C ILE A 288 -2.26 -16.83 4.26
N SER A 289 -2.48 -17.56 5.34
CA SER A 289 -2.08 -17.19 6.69
C SER A 289 -0.60 -17.46 6.99
N ASN A 290 -0.06 -16.83 8.04
CA ASN A 290 1.29 -17.12 8.54
C ASN A 290 1.43 -18.61 8.91
N GLY A 291 0.39 -19.23 9.48
CA GLY A 291 0.37 -20.65 9.85
C GLY A 291 0.40 -21.58 8.64
N GLU A 292 -0.29 -21.23 7.55
CA GLU A 292 -0.20 -21.95 6.27
C GLU A 292 1.19 -21.79 5.64
N PHE A 293 1.75 -20.58 5.64
CA PHE A 293 3.07 -20.31 5.07
C PHE A 293 4.21 -20.93 5.89
N TYR A 294 4.02 -21.11 7.20
CA TYR A 294 4.96 -21.81 8.06
C TYR A 294 5.26 -23.23 7.57
N GLN A 295 4.26 -23.93 7.02
CA GLN A 295 4.46 -25.28 6.48
C GLN A 295 5.44 -25.29 5.31
N PHE A 296 5.39 -24.26 4.45
CA PHE A 296 6.36 -24.08 3.35
C PHE A 296 7.77 -23.79 3.88
N VAL A 297 7.90 -22.91 4.87
CA VAL A 297 9.18 -22.61 5.52
C VAL A 297 9.77 -23.86 6.16
N LYS A 298 8.97 -24.59 6.95
CA LYS A 298 9.35 -25.82 7.64
C LYS A 298 9.76 -26.93 6.67
N ALA A 299 9.09 -27.06 5.53
CA ALA A 299 9.42 -28.03 4.49
C ALA A 299 10.72 -27.69 3.72
N GLY A 300 11.40 -26.60 4.07
CA GLY A 300 12.59 -26.15 3.37
C GLY A 300 12.26 -25.49 2.03
N GLY A 301 11.09 -24.88 1.86
CA GLY A 301 10.68 -24.22 0.62
C GLY A 301 11.70 -23.20 0.11
N TYR A 302 12.35 -22.48 1.02
CA TYR A 302 13.44 -21.55 0.69
C TYR A 302 14.74 -22.22 0.29
N SER A 303 14.95 -23.54 0.48
CA SER A 303 16.18 -24.24 0.09
C SER A 303 16.08 -24.95 -1.26
N GLN A 304 14.86 -25.18 -1.76
CA GLN A 304 14.59 -26.01 -2.95
C GLN A 304 14.38 -25.18 -4.22
N GLN A 305 15.30 -25.27 -5.18
CA GLN A 305 15.29 -24.44 -6.39
C GLN A 305 14.06 -24.64 -7.28
N HIS A 306 13.55 -25.87 -7.38
CA HIS A 306 12.50 -26.21 -8.33
C HIS A 306 11.13 -25.58 -8.02
N TYR A 307 10.94 -25.04 -6.80
CA TYR A 307 9.76 -24.25 -6.48
C TYR A 307 9.78 -22.84 -7.07
N TRP A 308 10.95 -22.31 -7.42
CA TRP A 308 11.13 -20.91 -7.77
C TRP A 308 11.20 -20.71 -9.28
N THR A 309 10.72 -19.56 -9.76
CA THR A 309 11.08 -19.09 -11.10
C THR A 309 12.57 -18.75 -11.15
N GLU A 310 13.13 -18.61 -12.35
CA GLU A 310 14.55 -18.22 -12.51
C GLU A 310 14.87 -16.90 -11.79
N ASP A 311 14.08 -15.85 -12.02
CA ASP A 311 14.24 -14.57 -11.34
C ASP A 311 14.03 -14.66 -9.83
N GLY A 312 13.03 -15.43 -9.39
CA GLY A 312 12.76 -15.64 -7.97
C GLY A 312 13.90 -16.36 -7.27
N TRP A 313 14.50 -17.36 -7.93
CA TRP A 313 15.67 -18.05 -7.40
C TRP A 313 16.91 -17.15 -7.35
N ARG A 314 17.10 -16.30 -8.36
CA ARG A 314 18.17 -15.30 -8.40
C ARG A 314 18.03 -14.32 -7.24
N TRP A 315 16.84 -13.74 -7.07
CA TRP A 315 16.51 -12.87 -5.94
C TRP A 315 16.79 -13.56 -4.61
N ARG A 316 16.22 -14.76 -4.39
CA ARG A 316 16.40 -15.54 -3.17
C ARG A 316 17.88 -15.84 -2.94
N THR A 317 18.66 -16.14 -3.97
CA THR A 317 20.09 -16.47 -3.81
C THR A 317 20.91 -15.24 -3.42
N VAL A 318 20.61 -14.08 -4.00
CA VAL A 318 21.29 -12.81 -3.67
C VAL A 318 20.90 -12.30 -2.29
N ARG A 319 19.60 -12.34 -1.94
CA ARG A 319 19.09 -11.88 -0.64
C ARG A 319 19.26 -12.89 0.49
N ASN A 320 19.42 -14.17 0.14
CA ASN A 320 19.55 -15.30 1.04
C ASN A 320 18.47 -15.40 2.16
N PRO A 321 17.17 -15.11 1.90
CA PRO A 321 16.15 -15.22 2.93
C PRO A 321 15.90 -16.69 3.28
N LYS A 322 15.41 -16.91 4.50
CA LYS A 322 15.06 -18.24 5.03
C LYS A 322 13.60 -18.37 5.41
N TRP A 323 12.89 -17.25 5.48
CA TRP A 323 11.50 -17.08 5.86
C TRP A 323 11.06 -15.66 5.41
N PRO A 324 9.76 -15.33 5.48
CA PRO A 324 9.25 -14.00 5.12
C PRO A 324 9.97 -12.87 5.85
N THR A 325 10.23 -11.75 5.18
CA THR A 325 11.15 -10.70 5.66
C THR A 325 10.80 -10.12 7.03
N PHE A 326 9.51 -10.12 7.40
CA PHE A 326 9.02 -9.56 8.65
C PHE A 326 8.87 -10.59 9.78
N TRP A 327 9.23 -11.84 9.54
CA TRP A 327 9.35 -12.83 10.60
C TRP A 327 10.70 -12.66 11.30
N VAL A 328 10.65 -12.54 12.63
CA VAL A 328 11.83 -12.44 13.49
C VAL A 328 11.99 -13.78 14.18
N ALA A 329 13.09 -14.49 13.91
CA ALA A 329 13.36 -15.76 14.60
C ALA A 329 13.54 -15.52 16.10
N ASP A 330 12.93 -16.36 16.93
CA ASP A 330 13.16 -16.33 18.38
C ASP A 330 14.45 -17.08 18.71
N GLU A 331 15.18 -16.58 19.71
CA GLU A 331 16.46 -17.17 20.11
C GLU A 331 16.22 -18.49 20.90
N PRO A 332 16.98 -19.56 20.62
CA PRO A 332 18.06 -19.66 19.62
C PRO A 332 17.53 -19.83 18.19
N ALA A 333 18.23 -19.28 17.20
CA ALA A 333 17.87 -19.17 15.77
C ALA A 333 17.41 -20.45 15.01
N ASN A 334 17.40 -21.63 15.64
CA ASN A 334 16.95 -22.91 15.08
C ASN A 334 15.71 -23.48 15.78
N SER A 335 15.04 -22.70 16.62
CA SER A 335 13.82 -23.10 17.33
C SER A 335 12.61 -23.33 16.41
N HIS A 336 12.66 -22.84 15.16
CA HIS A 336 11.48 -22.67 14.29
C HIS A 336 10.34 -21.88 14.95
N GLN A 337 10.67 -21.10 15.99
CA GLN A 337 9.77 -20.17 16.62
C GLN A 337 10.03 -18.78 16.03
N TYR A 338 8.95 -18.08 15.73
CA TYR A 338 9.00 -16.77 15.11
C TYR A 338 8.16 -15.79 15.90
N LYS A 339 8.48 -14.52 15.75
CA LYS A 339 7.69 -13.35 16.12
C LYS A 339 7.41 -12.54 14.86
N LEU A 340 6.43 -11.66 14.91
CA LEU A 340 6.09 -10.82 13.76
C LEU A 340 6.52 -9.37 14.02
N ARG A 341 7.34 -8.84 13.12
CA ARG A 341 7.62 -7.40 13.03
C ARG A 341 6.38 -6.71 12.48
N THR A 342 5.81 -5.76 13.21
CA THR A 342 4.85 -4.75 12.74
C THR A 342 5.58 -3.41 12.52
N CYS A 343 4.90 -2.33 12.14
CA CYS A 343 5.55 -1.04 11.91
C CYS A 343 6.37 -0.56 13.12
N PHE A 344 5.84 -0.71 14.35
CA PHE A 344 6.45 -0.12 15.55
C PHE A 344 6.83 -1.13 16.63
N GLU A 345 6.49 -2.40 16.46
CA GLU A 345 6.66 -3.41 17.50
C GLU A 345 7.07 -4.76 16.91
N ILE A 346 7.63 -5.62 17.75
CA ILE A 346 7.67 -7.07 17.52
C ILE A 346 6.62 -7.69 18.44
N ILE A 347 5.71 -8.47 17.87
CA ILE A 347 4.66 -9.18 18.61
C ILE A 347 4.85 -10.68 18.48
N ASP A 348 4.24 -11.42 19.40
CA ASP A 348 4.12 -12.88 19.32
C ASP A 348 3.46 -13.27 17.97
N MET A 349 3.98 -14.29 17.28
CA MET A 349 3.54 -14.65 15.92
C MET A 349 2.03 -14.97 15.84
N PRO A 350 1.24 -14.13 15.14
CA PRO A 350 -0.18 -14.39 14.98
C PRO A 350 -0.40 -15.31 13.77
N TRP A 351 -0.47 -16.61 14.01
CA TRP A 351 -0.55 -17.63 12.95
C TRP A 351 -1.76 -17.48 12.03
N SER A 352 -2.88 -16.96 12.53
CA SER A 352 -4.09 -16.72 11.72
C SER A 352 -4.09 -15.41 10.93
N TRP A 353 -3.09 -14.54 11.09
CA TRP A 353 -2.96 -13.33 10.27
C TRP A 353 -2.46 -13.71 8.87
N PRO A 354 -2.80 -12.94 7.82
CA PRO A 354 -2.27 -13.18 6.49
C PRO A 354 -0.75 -12.99 6.47
N VAL A 355 -0.07 -13.80 5.67
CA VAL A 355 1.38 -13.70 5.49
C VAL A 355 1.73 -12.54 4.56
N VAL A 356 2.74 -11.75 4.94
CA VAL A 356 3.31 -10.71 4.09
C VAL A 356 4.55 -11.24 3.38
N VAL A 357 4.49 -11.28 2.05
CA VAL A 357 5.52 -11.86 1.17
C VAL A 357 5.60 -11.10 -0.15
N ASN A 358 6.72 -11.21 -0.84
CA ASN A 358 6.83 -10.70 -2.20
C ASN A 358 6.24 -11.68 -3.24
N TYR A 359 6.20 -11.28 -4.51
CA TYR A 359 5.62 -12.09 -5.58
C TYR A 359 6.36 -13.42 -5.78
N HIS A 360 7.70 -13.41 -5.67
CA HIS A 360 8.51 -14.61 -5.86
C HIS A 360 8.21 -15.68 -4.81
N GLU A 361 8.09 -15.28 -3.55
CA GLU A 361 7.73 -16.13 -2.43
C GLU A 361 6.31 -16.70 -2.58
N ALA A 362 5.34 -15.86 -2.98
CA ALA A 362 3.97 -16.29 -3.26
C ALA A 362 3.91 -17.36 -4.38
N LYS A 363 4.65 -17.15 -5.48
CA LYS A 363 4.76 -18.12 -6.57
C LYS A 363 5.41 -19.43 -6.12
N ALA A 364 6.48 -19.36 -5.34
CA ALA A 364 7.17 -20.55 -4.84
C ALA A 364 6.27 -21.38 -3.92
N TYR A 365 5.49 -20.72 -3.05
CA TYR A 365 4.48 -21.38 -2.24
C TYR A 365 3.44 -22.11 -3.09
N CYS A 366 2.94 -21.49 -4.16
CA CYS A 366 1.96 -22.11 -5.05
C CYS A 366 2.49 -23.39 -5.72
N VAL A 367 3.74 -23.38 -6.18
CA VAL A 367 4.38 -24.57 -6.77
C VAL A 367 4.57 -25.66 -5.72
N TRP A 368 5.08 -25.30 -4.54
CA TRP A 368 5.24 -26.25 -3.43
C TRP A 368 3.92 -26.90 -3.04
N LEU A 369 2.86 -26.11 -2.82
CA LEU A 369 1.57 -26.65 -2.40
C LEU A 369 0.93 -27.53 -3.49
N THR A 370 1.18 -27.22 -4.77
CA THR A 370 0.76 -28.08 -5.88
C THR A 370 1.39 -29.47 -5.78
N GLU A 371 2.69 -29.53 -5.48
CA GLU A 371 3.43 -30.78 -5.29
C GLU A 371 2.95 -31.52 -4.03
N GLN A 372 2.80 -30.81 -2.90
CA GLN A 372 2.35 -31.42 -1.64
C GLN A 372 0.96 -32.03 -1.74
N ASP A 373 0.03 -31.36 -2.42
CA ASP A 373 -1.33 -31.87 -2.62
C ASP A 373 -1.41 -32.94 -3.72
N GLY A 374 -0.33 -33.19 -4.48
CA GLY A 374 -0.37 -34.02 -5.67
C GLY A 374 -1.37 -33.51 -6.73
N SER A 375 -1.64 -32.20 -6.74
CA SER A 375 -2.70 -31.59 -7.54
C SER A 375 -2.34 -31.66 -9.02
N GLN A 376 -3.25 -32.19 -9.85
CA GLN A 376 -3.10 -32.23 -11.30
C GLN A 376 -3.23 -30.84 -11.95
N ILE A 377 -3.85 -29.92 -11.23
CA ILE A 377 -4.02 -28.52 -11.63
C ILE A 377 -3.14 -27.68 -10.73
N ALA A 378 -2.21 -26.94 -11.33
CA ALA A 378 -1.30 -26.08 -10.59
C ALA A 378 -2.06 -24.97 -9.86
N TYR A 379 -1.69 -24.76 -8.60
CA TYR A 379 -2.03 -23.54 -7.91
C TYR A 379 -1.18 -22.37 -8.43
N ARG A 380 -1.76 -21.18 -8.33
CA ARG A 380 -1.14 -19.91 -8.71
C ARG A 380 -1.71 -18.77 -7.88
N VAL A 381 -1.17 -17.58 -8.07
CA VAL A 381 -1.84 -16.36 -7.59
C VAL A 381 -2.98 -15.99 -8.55
N MET A 382 -3.86 -15.09 -8.13
CA MET A 382 -5.03 -14.69 -8.91
C MET A 382 -4.66 -13.81 -10.11
N THR A 383 -5.61 -13.57 -11.02
CA THR A 383 -5.53 -12.45 -11.99
C THR A 383 -6.35 -11.25 -11.52
N GLU A 384 -6.11 -10.07 -12.09
CA GLU A 384 -6.96 -8.88 -11.91
C GLU A 384 -8.43 -9.21 -12.21
N ALA A 385 -8.67 -9.93 -13.32
CA ALA A 385 -10.03 -10.29 -13.73
C ALA A 385 -10.71 -11.25 -12.75
N GLU A 386 -9.98 -12.20 -12.17
CA GLU A 386 -10.49 -13.10 -11.13
C GLU A 386 -10.79 -12.37 -9.81
N HIS A 387 -9.97 -11.38 -9.42
CA HIS A 387 -10.28 -10.48 -8.30
C HIS A 387 -11.64 -9.80 -8.51
N HIS A 388 -11.87 -9.21 -9.68
CA HIS A 388 -13.17 -8.63 -10.04
C HIS A 388 -14.32 -9.66 -10.04
N ARG A 389 -14.06 -10.93 -10.38
CA ARG A 389 -15.07 -11.99 -10.26
C ARG A 389 -15.42 -12.29 -8.80
N MET A 390 -14.50 -12.15 -7.86
CA MET A 390 -14.72 -12.40 -6.43
C MET A 390 -15.43 -11.25 -5.70
N ARG A 391 -15.41 -10.02 -6.22
CA ARG A 391 -16.13 -8.86 -5.65
C ARG A 391 -17.65 -9.03 -5.64
N ASP A 392 -18.34 -8.32 -4.74
CA ASP A 392 -19.80 -8.37 -4.66
C ASP A 392 -20.48 -7.85 -5.95
N PRO A 393 -21.62 -8.43 -6.37
CA PRO A 393 -22.26 -8.09 -7.64
C PRO A 393 -22.66 -6.62 -7.77
N LEU A 394 -23.00 -5.97 -6.65
CA LEU A 394 -23.45 -4.59 -6.65
C LEU A 394 -22.31 -3.58 -6.90
N LEU A 395 -21.07 -3.97 -6.62
CA LEU A 395 -19.84 -3.24 -7.00
C LEU A 395 -19.57 -3.30 -8.52
N LYS A 396 -20.45 -3.93 -9.32
CA LYS A 396 -20.32 -4.05 -10.78
C LYS A 396 -21.25 -3.10 -11.56
N SER A 397 -22.13 -2.37 -10.86
CA SER A 397 -23.01 -1.37 -11.46
C SER A 397 -22.23 -0.08 -11.72
N LEU A 398 -21.98 0.25 -12.99
CA LEU A 398 -20.95 1.20 -13.42
C LEU A 398 -21.37 2.68 -13.51
N SER A 399 -22.46 3.14 -12.87
CA SER A 399 -22.83 4.57 -13.00
C SER A 399 -23.86 5.13 -12.01
N ASP A 400 -24.38 4.36 -11.06
CA ASP A 400 -25.51 4.83 -10.25
C ASP A 400 -25.07 5.29 -8.85
N GLN A 401 -25.79 6.25 -8.26
CA GLN A 401 -25.63 6.68 -6.86
C GLN A 401 -25.61 5.49 -5.88
N ALA A 402 -26.32 4.41 -6.20
CA ALA A 402 -26.33 3.18 -5.43
C ALA A 402 -24.97 2.45 -5.42
N ALA A 403 -24.13 2.60 -6.45
CA ALA A 403 -22.79 2.03 -6.51
C ALA A 403 -21.78 2.87 -5.72
N ILE A 404 -21.88 4.21 -5.80
CA ILE A 404 -21.06 5.14 -5.00
C ILE A 404 -21.30 4.90 -3.51
N ALA A 405 -22.56 4.73 -3.10
CA ALA A 405 -22.94 4.41 -1.72
C ALA A 405 -22.39 3.06 -1.20
N GLN A 406 -21.80 2.26 -2.09
CA GLN A 406 -21.21 0.96 -1.76
C GLN A 406 -19.70 0.92 -1.85
N ASP A 407 -19.04 1.97 -2.36
CA ASP A 407 -17.59 2.09 -2.26
C ASP A 407 -17.23 2.36 -0.79
N PRO A 408 -16.63 1.40 -0.05
CA PRO A 408 -16.46 1.53 1.39
C PRO A 408 -15.66 2.77 1.77
N VAL A 409 -14.62 3.12 0.98
CA VAL A 409 -13.76 4.26 1.29
C VAL A 409 -14.44 5.60 1.09
N MET A 410 -15.45 5.70 0.23
CA MET A 410 -16.23 6.94 0.07
C MET A 410 -17.26 7.17 1.18
N ASN A 411 -17.60 6.13 1.96
CA ASN A 411 -18.73 6.17 2.90
C ASN A 411 -18.33 5.94 4.37
N ALA A 412 -17.11 5.47 4.64
CA ALA A 412 -16.65 5.19 5.99
C ALA A 412 -15.27 5.79 6.26
N SER A 413 -15.14 6.42 7.43
CA SER A 413 -13.83 6.76 8.00
C SER A 413 -13.07 5.47 8.32
N GLY A 414 -11.76 5.56 8.50
CA GLY A 414 -10.98 4.42 8.99
C GLY A 414 -11.57 3.83 10.28
N HIS A 415 -11.95 4.69 11.22
CA HIS A 415 -12.52 4.29 12.51
C HIS A 415 -13.75 3.41 12.38
N ASP A 416 -14.61 3.74 11.40
CA ASP A 416 -15.88 3.04 11.19
C ASP A 416 -15.76 1.92 10.16
N MET A 417 -14.66 1.81 9.42
CA MET A 417 -14.53 0.89 8.29
C MET A 417 -14.72 -0.58 8.71
N ALA A 418 -14.00 -1.03 9.74
CA ALA A 418 -14.11 -2.42 10.20
C ALA A 418 -15.48 -2.72 10.82
N SER A 419 -16.07 -1.79 11.57
CA SER A 419 -17.33 -2.00 12.28
C SER A 419 -18.57 -1.85 11.39
N SER A 420 -18.53 -0.94 10.42
CA SER A 420 -19.66 -0.63 9.53
C SER A 420 -19.59 -1.35 8.19
N GLN A 421 -18.39 -1.50 7.61
CA GLN A 421 -18.20 -2.12 6.28
C GLN A 421 -17.67 -3.56 6.39
N GLY A 422 -17.17 -3.98 7.55
CA GLY A 422 -16.61 -5.32 7.72
C GLY A 422 -15.32 -5.53 6.94
N VAL A 423 -14.52 -4.47 6.76
CA VAL A 423 -13.24 -4.52 6.02
C VAL A 423 -12.13 -3.85 6.83
N ASN A 424 -10.92 -4.43 6.84
CA ASN A 424 -9.73 -3.79 7.43
C ASN A 424 -9.02 -2.94 6.37
N LEU A 425 -9.48 -1.71 6.15
CA LEU A 425 -9.02 -0.80 5.09
C LEU A 425 -9.09 0.65 5.60
N ASN A 426 -8.44 1.60 4.92
CA ASN A 426 -8.49 3.02 5.29
C ASN A 426 -8.00 3.29 6.72
N LEU A 427 -7.02 2.52 7.20
CA LEU A 427 -6.54 2.54 8.59
C LEU A 427 -7.63 2.22 9.62
N ALA A 428 -8.42 1.17 9.38
CA ALA A 428 -9.31 0.62 10.40
C ALA A 428 -8.54 0.04 11.59
N TYR A 429 -7.49 -0.72 11.27
CA TYR A 429 -6.43 -1.11 12.19
C TYR A 429 -5.08 -0.76 11.57
N PRO A 430 -4.06 -0.44 12.40
CA PRO A 430 -2.72 -0.12 11.92
C PRO A 430 -1.85 -1.37 11.66
N CYS A 431 -2.48 -2.52 11.45
CA CYS A 431 -1.84 -3.81 11.25
C CYS A 431 -2.78 -4.77 10.52
N GLU A 432 -2.23 -5.90 10.10
CA GLU A 432 -3.01 -7.04 9.66
C GLU A 432 -3.88 -7.58 10.81
N ILE A 433 -4.93 -8.33 10.48
CA ILE A 433 -5.81 -8.99 11.44
C ILE A 433 -6.06 -10.45 11.01
N PRO A 434 -6.61 -11.32 11.87
CA PRO A 434 -6.88 -12.71 11.49
C PRO A 434 -7.73 -12.78 10.22
N VAL A 435 -7.39 -13.67 9.31
CA VAL A 435 -8.06 -13.80 7.99
C VAL A 435 -9.56 -14.12 8.10
N ASP A 436 -10.01 -14.57 9.27
CA ASP A 436 -11.40 -14.91 9.60
C ASP A 436 -12.05 -13.94 10.61
N ALA A 437 -11.41 -12.81 10.93
CA ALA A 437 -11.89 -11.86 11.93
C ALA A 437 -13.11 -11.04 11.47
N LEU A 438 -13.17 -10.70 10.18
CA LEU A 438 -14.23 -9.89 9.58
C LEU A 438 -15.16 -10.77 8.72
N PRO A 439 -16.42 -10.36 8.48
CA PRO A 439 -17.38 -11.17 7.74
C PRO A 439 -16.97 -11.41 6.28
N PRO A 440 -17.38 -12.54 5.67
CA PRO A 440 -17.19 -12.73 4.24
C PRO A 440 -18.13 -11.82 3.43
N ASN A 441 -17.76 -11.59 2.18
CA ASN A 441 -18.65 -11.00 1.18
C ASN A 441 -19.77 -11.97 0.76
N SER A 442 -20.66 -11.54 -0.14
CA SER A 442 -21.83 -12.35 -0.59
C SER A 442 -21.48 -13.68 -1.26
N LYS A 443 -20.20 -13.87 -1.63
CA LYS A 443 -19.67 -15.09 -2.27
C LYS A 443 -18.87 -15.97 -1.32
N GLY A 444 -18.76 -15.59 -0.06
CA GLY A 444 -18.05 -16.35 0.97
C GLY A 444 -16.55 -16.04 1.08
N PHE A 445 -16.02 -15.09 0.30
CA PHE A 445 -14.62 -14.67 0.40
C PHE A 445 -14.43 -13.63 1.49
N HIS A 446 -13.39 -13.79 2.30
CA HIS A 446 -12.92 -12.77 3.25
C HIS A 446 -11.78 -11.97 2.63
N ASP A 447 -11.60 -10.72 3.04
CA ASP A 447 -10.47 -9.87 2.63
C ASP A 447 -10.28 -9.84 1.11
N VAL A 448 -11.37 -9.66 0.35
CA VAL A 448 -11.27 -9.31 -1.09
C VAL A 448 -10.73 -7.89 -1.21
N PHE A 449 -11.11 -7.02 -0.29
CA PHE A 449 -10.47 -5.73 -0.06
C PHE A 449 -9.91 -5.66 1.36
N GLY A 450 -8.86 -4.86 1.56
CA GLY A 450 -8.23 -4.62 2.84
C GLY A 450 -7.42 -5.81 3.35
N ASN A 451 -6.91 -5.65 4.57
CA ASN A 451 -5.93 -6.48 5.25
C ASN A 451 -4.58 -6.44 4.52
N LEU A 452 -4.47 -6.97 3.29
CA LEU A 452 -3.27 -6.90 2.46
C LEU A 452 -3.61 -6.75 0.97
N TRP A 453 -2.71 -6.06 0.26
CA TRP A 453 -2.61 -6.20 -1.19
C TRP A 453 -2.46 -7.67 -1.59
N GLN A 454 -3.05 -8.05 -2.72
CA GLN A 454 -3.01 -9.42 -3.23
C GLN A 454 -2.27 -9.46 -4.55
N TRP A 455 -1.15 -10.19 -4.58
CA TRP A 455 -0.37 -10.42 -5.81
C TRP A 455 -1.21 -11.03 -6.92
N CYS A 456 -1.04 -10.48 -8.13
CA CYS A 456 -1.67 -10.99 -9.35
C CYS A 456 -0.63 -11.58 -10.31
N GLU A 457 -1.08 -12.50 -11.17
CA GLU A 457 -0.29 -13.00 -12.29
C GLU A 457 -0.08 -11.92 -13.35
N ASP A 458 -0.99 -10.96 -13.49
CA ASP A 458 -0.90 -9.92 -14.51
C ASP A 458 0.33 -9.02 -14.32
N ASP A 459 1.01 -8.74 -15.42
CA ASP A 459 1.97 -7.65 -15.50
C ASP A 459 1.21 -6.32 -15.47
N SER A 460 1.84 -5.26 -14.96
CA SER A 460 1.29 -3.91 -15.06
C SER A 460 0.96 -3.59 -16.52
N ASN A 461 -0.27 -3.18 -16.81
CA ASN A 461 -0.71 -3.00 -18.18
C ASN A 461 -1.79 -1.91 -18.33
N PRO A 462 -1.77 -1.14 -19.44
CA PRO A 462 -2.78 -0.12 -19.71
C PRO A 462 -4.09 -0.77 -20.15
N LEU A 463 -5.22 -0.18 -19.75
CA LEU A 463 -6.51 -0.53 -20.35
C LEU A 463 -6.64 0.13 -21.74
N PRO A 464 -7.40 -0.47 -22.67
CA PRO A 464 -7.77 0.21 -23.91
C PRO A 464 -8.42 1.57 -23.61
N GLY A 465 -7.88 2.64 -24.19
CA GLY A 465 -8.30 4.01 -23.90
C GLY A 465 -7.50 4.72 -22.81
N PHE A 466 -6.51 4.06 -22.19
CA PHE A 466 -5.54 4.67 -21.29
C PHE A 466 -4.93 5.94 -21.91
N LYS A 467 -4.85 6.99 -21.10
CA LYS A 467 -4.17 8.24 -21.40
C LYS A 467 -3.50 8.71 -20.12
N THR A 468 -2.25 9.12 -20.23
CA THR A 468 -1.57 9.78 -19.13
C THR A 468 -2.24 11.11 -18.80
N HIS A 469 -2.14 11.52 -17.54
CA HIS A 469 -2.56 12.86 -17.14
C HIS A 469 -1.40 13.84 -17.33
N TYR A 470 -1.61 15.00 -17.96
CA TYR A 470 -0.53 15.95 -18.29
C TYR A 470 0.25 16.47 -17.07
N LEU A 471 -0.37 16.47 -15.89
CA LEU A 471 0.29 16.83 -14.64
C LEU A 471 1.27 15.76 -14.15
N TYR A 472 1.16 14.51 -14.60
CA TYR A 472 2.00 13.41 -14.13
C TYR A 472 2.11 12.29 -15.17
N GLU A 473 2.81 12.58 -16.28
CA GLU A 473 2.86 11.69 -17.44
C GLU A 473 3.62 10.37 -17.20
N ASP A 474 4.54 10.39 -16.24
CA ASP A 474 5.44 9.29 -15.90
C ASP A 474 4.98 8.48 -14.67
N PHE A 475 3.74 8.65 -14.20
CA PHE A 475 3.21 7.87 -13.07
C PHE A 475 3.05 6.37 -13.41
N SER A 476 2.22 6.05 -14.41
CA SER A 476 1.90 4.65 -14.73
C SER A 476 2.66 4.11 -15.95
N CYS A 477 2.89 4.94 -16.97
CA CYS A 477 3.42 4.48 -18.25
C CYS A 477 4.78 3.74 -18.13
N PRO A 478 5.74 4.20 -17.29
CA PRO A 478 6.99 3.47 -17.04
C PRO A 478 6.85 2.03 -16.56
N THR A 479 5.77 1.72 -15.83
CA THR A 479 5.62 0.41 -15.18
C THR A 479 5.06 -0.65 -16.14
N PHE A 480 4.60 -0.25 -17.33
CA PHE A 480 4.15 -1.16 -18.39
C PHE A 480 5.35 -1.79 -19.13
N ASP A 481 6.27 -2.39 -18.36
CA ASP A 481 7.57 -2.89 -18.81
C ASP A 481 7.70 -4.43 -18.78
N GLY A 482 6.67 -5.13 -18.30
CA GLY A 482 6.68 -6.58 -18.07
C GLY A 482 7.45 -7.02 -16.82
N GLN A 483 8.04 -6.07 -16.10
CA GLN A 483 8.82 -6.30 -14.90
C GLN A 483 8.07 -5.89 -13.62
N HIS A 484 7.01 -5.09 -13.73
CA HIS A 484 6.07 -4.82 -12.63
C HIS A 484 4.88 -5.78 -12.66
N LYS A 485 4.42 -6.21 -11.49
CA LYS A 485 3.22 -7.05 -11.33
C LYS A 485 2.10 -6.25 -10.71
N MET A 486 0.88 -6.54 -11.14
CA MET A 486 -0.33 -5.99 -10.54
C MET A 486 -0.52 -6.53 -9.12
N VAL A 487 -1.02 -5.67 -8.24
CA VAL A 487 -1.62 -6.06 -6.95
C VAL A 487 -3.02 -5.49 -6.86
N MET A 488 -3.93 -6.21 -6.21
CA MET A 488 -5.33 -5.77 -6.06
C MET A 488 -5.80 -5.88 -4.62
N GLY A 489 -6.85 -5.14 -4.29
CA GLY A 489 -7.57 -5.30 -3.03
C GLY A 489 -7.15 -4.35 -1.91
N CYS A 490 -6.04 -3.62 -2.06
CA CYS A 490 -5.58 -2.63 -1.09
C CYS A 490 -5.15 -3.26 0.25
N SER A 491 -4.34 -2.56 1.06
CA SER A 491 -3.91 -3.03 2.37
C SER A 491 -4.67 -2.34 3.52
N PHE A 492 -4.39 -2.75 4.76
CA PHE A 492 -4.99 -2.11 5.94
C PHE A 492 -4.68 -0.60 6.04
N ILE A 493 -3.56 -0.15 5.48
CA ILE A 493 -3.07 1.23 5.56
C ILE A 493 -3.32 2.04 4.28
N SER A 494 -3.74 1.43 3.19
CA SER A 494 -4.19 2.18 2.01
C SER A 494 -5.32 3.11 2.44
N THR A 495 -5.25 4.38 2.05
CA THR A 495 -6.26 5.40 2.39
C THR A 495 -6.60 6.23 1.16
N GLY A 496 -7.77 6.88 1.17
CA GLY A 496 -8.19 7.70 0.03
C GLY A 496 -8.39 6.88 -1.24
N GLU A 497 -7.88 7.37 -2.36
CA GLU A 497 -8.04 6.70 -3.64
C GLU A 497 -7.27 5.37 -3.72
N ASP A 498 -6.14 5.25 -3.02
CA ASP A 498 -5.36 4.01 -2.92
C ASP A 498 -6.14 2.88 -2.19
N ALA A 499 -7.18 3.25 -1.43
CA ALA A 499 -8.14 2.32 -0.84
C ALA A 499 -9.42 2.13 -1.67
N SER A 500 -9.52 2.73 -2.85
CA SER A 500 -10.69 2.62 -3.71
C SER A 500 -10.80 1.23 -4.32
N MET A 501 -12.04 0.80 -4.53
CA MET A 501 -12.33 -0.38 -5.34
C MET A 501 -11.84 -0.29 -6.79
N TRP A 502 -11.52 0.92 -7.28
CA TRP A 502 -11.03 1.15 -8.64
C TRP A 502 -9.52 1.08 -8.78
N GLU A 503 -8.80 0.96 -7.66
CA GLU A 503 -7.34 1.06 -7.67
C GLU A 503 -6.70 -0.11 -8.44
N ARG A 504 -5.69 0.24 -9.24
CA ARG A 504 -4.92 -0.64 -10.13
C ARG A 504 -3.44 -0.40 -9.88
N PHE A 505 -2.97 -0.89 -8.73
CA PHE A 505 -1.61 -0.67 -8.28
C PHE A 505 -0.65 -1.74 -8.82
N ASN A 506 0.64 -1.41 -8.87
CA ASN A 506 1.67 -2.28 -9.42
C ASN A 506 3.01 -2.10 -8.71
N ILE A 507 3.76 -3.18 -8.58
CA ILE A 507 5.00 -3.20 -7.79
C ILE A 507 6.01 -4.16 -8.44
N ARG A 508 7.31 -3.88 -8.30
CA ARG A 508 8.39 -4.82 -8.63
C ARG A 508 8.23 -6.14 -7.83
N PRO A 509 8.33 -7.32 -8.46
CA PRO A 509 8.14 -8.63 -7.83
C PRO A 509 8.92 -8.90 -6.54
N HIS A 510 10.06 -8.22 -6.39
CA HIS A 510 11.01 -8.44 -5.30
C HIS A 510 10.90 -7.41 -4.17
N PHE A 511 10.10 -6.34 -4.35
CA PHE A 511 9.84 -5.38 -3.30
C PHE A 511 8.88 -5.95 -2.27
N PHE A 512 9.12 -5.60 -1.01
CA PHE A 512 8.14 -5.81 0.05
C PHE A 512 7.18 -4.63 0.07
N GLN A 513 5.90 -4.96 0.24
CA GLN A 513 4.81 -4.05 0.52
C GLN A 513 3.92 -4.73 1.56
N HIS A 514 2.83 -4.10 2.00
CA HIS A 514 1.79 -4.79 2.76
C HIS A 514 0.98 -5.70 1.83
N ALA A 515 1.65 -6.71 1.29
CA ALA A 515 1.16 -7.60 0.26
C ALA A 515 1.30 -9.07 0.68
N GLY A 516 0.22 -9.81 0.45
CA GLY A 516 0.15 -11.26 0.54
C GLY A 516 -0.46 -11.81 -0.74
N PHE A 517 -1.12 -12.96 -0.65
CA PHE A 517 -1.72 -13.57 -1.82
C PHE A 517 -2.88 -14.49 -1.49
N ARG A 518 -3.68 -14.76 -2.51
CA ARG A 518 -4.76 -15.74 -2.52
C ARG A 518 -4.40 -16.87 -3.47
N LEU A 519 -4.69 -18.10 -3.06
CA LEU A 519 -4.46 -19.28 -3.89
C LEU A 519 -5.58 -19.42 -4.90
N VAL A 520 -5.24 -19.61 -6.16
CA VAL A 520 -6.20 -19.84 -7.26
C VAL A 520 -5.76 -21.05 -8.08
N ARG A 521 -6.73 -21.77 -8.64
CA ARG A 521 -6.48 -22.74 -9.70
C ARG A 521 -7.60 -22.70 -10.74
N SER A 522 -7.22 -22.72 -12.02
CA SER A 522 -8.17 -22.79 -13.14
C SER A 522 -8.82 -24.17 -13.20
N VAL A 523 -10.14 -24.25 -13.31
CA VAL A 523 -10.85 -25.55 -13.52
C VAL A 523 -10.92 -25.85 -15.02
N GLU A 524 -11.15 -24.83 -15.84
CA GLU A 524 -11.16 -24.89 -17.29
C GLU A 524 -10.45 -23.67 -17.88
N GLY A 525 -9.85 -23.81 -19.06
CA GLY A 525 -9.21 -22.71 -19.80
C GLY A 525 -7.70 -22.61 -19.56
N ASP A 526 -7.17 -21.40 -19.73
CA ASP A 526 -5.75 -21.11 -19.59
C ASP A 526 -5.25 -21.44 -18.16
N PRO A 527 -4.18 -22.24 -18.01
CA PRO A 527 -3.52 -22.48 -16.73
C PRO A 527 -3.14 -21.19 -15.98
N LEU A 528 -2.87 -20.10 -16.69
CA LEU A 528 -2.56 -18.78 -16.11
C LEU A 528 -3.78 -17.88 -15.91
N GLY A 529 -4.99 -18.37 -16.17
CA GLY A 529 -6.22 -17.61 -15.95
C GLY A 529 -6.44 -16.45 -16.93
N ASN A 530 -5.82 -16.49 -18.11
CA ASN A 530 -5.76 -15.39 -19.08
C ASN A 530 -5.01 -14.16 -18.54
N ALA A 531 -3.99 -14.38 -17.71
CA ALA A 531 -3.13 -13.31 -17.20
C ALA A 531 -2.51 -12.49 -18.35
N VAL A 532 -2.50 -11.18 -18.19
CA VAL A 532 -1.85 -10.26 -19.14
C VAL A 532 -0.35 -10.31 -18.90
N LYS A 533 0.41 -10.78 -19.89
CA LYS A 533 1.88 -10.78 -19.87
C LYS A 533 2.40 -9.85 -20.95
N LEU A 534 3.23 -8.88 -20.58
CA LEU A 534 3.88 -8.01 -21.55
C LEU A 534 5.15 -8.68 -22.08
N PRO A 535 5.50 -8.46 -23.35
CA PRO A 535 6.77 -8.95 -23.87
C PRO A 535 7.91 -8.28 -23.08
N PRO A 536 9.00 -9.00 -22.77
CA PRO A 536 10.16 -8.40 -22.14
C PRO A 536 10.66 -7.26 -23.04
N GLN A 537 10.75 -6.05 -22.48
CA GLN A 537 11.38 -4.94 -23.20
C GLN A 537 12.82 -5.37 -23.52
N LYS A 538 13.19 -5.32 -24.81
CA LYS A 538 14.58 -5.53 -25.20
C LYS A 538 15.37 -4.33 -24.68
N ASP A 539 16.36 -4.59 -23.83
CA ASP A 539 17.37 -3.59 -23.52
C ASP A 539 17.96 -3.09 -24.85
N ASN A 540 17.78 -1.80 -25.13
CA ASN A 540 18.41 -1.13 -26.27
C ASN A 540 19.84 -0.72 -25.93
#